data_AF-A0A671YHM5-F1
#
_entry.id   AF-A0A671YHM5-F1
#
_cell.length_a   1.000
_cell.length_b   1.000
_cell.length_c   1.000
_cell.angle_alpha   90.00
_cell.angle_beta   90.00
_cell.angle_gamma   90.00
#
_symmetry.space_group_name_H-M   'P 1'
#
loop_
_entity.id
_entity.type
_entity.pdbx_description
1 polymer ?
#
loop_
_entity_poly.entity_id
_entity_poly.type
_entity_poly.pdbx_seq_one_letter_code
_entity_poly.pdbx_strand_id
1 'polypeptide(L)'
;MTAINAPRDKYNAVWIIFFILGLGTLLPWNFFMTATMYFTSRLRDPTEDFASNHTANGTLVGVDTRNVLESKFNNVMTLCAMVPLLIFTCLNSFIHQRIPQKLRISGSLTVIFVVFLITAILVKVDVAPLPFFTITMIKIICINSFGAILQGSLFGLAGILPASYTTPIMSGQGLAGAFAAFSMICALIWVMALSVCFIFTVTIGTFPAVTVEVKSTVADGGVWEKYFIPVSCFLLFNMMDWAGRSLTAVCMWPGKDSFWLPVLVGLRVVFIPLFMLCNVQPRYYLPVWFSHDALYIIFMIFFSFSNGYLASLCMCFGPKKVAQHEAETAGAIMAFFLSLGLALGAAVSFAFRAMI
;
A
#
# COMPACT_ATOMS: atom_id res chain seq x y z
N MET A 1 -0.64 -50.85 1.92
CA MET A 1 -1.79 -50.39 2.73
C MET A 1 -2.87 -49.94 1.78
N THR A 2 -3.98 -50.67 1.71
CA THR A 2 -5.16 -50.32 0.92
C THR A 2 -5.88 -49.12 1.55
N ALA A 3 -6.43 -48.22 0.73
CA ALA A 3 -6.99 -46.92 1.09
C ALA A 3 -8.18 -46.92 2.09
N ILE A 4 -8.57 -48.09 2.61
CA ILE A 4 -9.77 -48.28 3.44
C ILE A 4 -9.54 -47.85 4.91
N ASN A 5 -8.29 -47.79 5.38
CA ASN A 5 -7.95 -47.48 6.78
C ASN A 5 -7.17 -46.17 6.99
N ALA A 6 -7.17 -45.25 6.01
CA ALA A 6 -6.48 -43.96 6.20
C ALA A 6 -7.28 -43.06 7.17
N PRO A 7 -6.63 -42.43 8.18
CA PRO A 7 -7.32 -41.51 9.07
C PRO A 7 -7.89 -40.34 8.27
N ARG A 8 -9.18 -40.05 8.47
CA ARG A 8 -9.91 -39.02 7.74
C ARG A 8 -9.55 -37.64 8.32
N ASP A 9 -9.01 -36.75 7.48
CA ASP A 9 -8.74 -35.36 7.86
C ASP A 9 -10.06 -34.59 7.96
N LYS A 10 -10.52 -34.36 9.19
CA LYS A 10 -11.76 -33.62 9.44
C LYS A 10 -11.54 -32.16 9.03
N TYR A 11 -12.41 -31.65 8.16
CA TYR A 11 -12.38 -30.27 7.64
C TYR A 11 -11.13 -29.90 6.82
N ASN A 12 -10.35 -30.88 6.34
CA ASN A 12 -9.08 -30.63 5.65
C ASN A 12 -8.10 -29.78 6.51
N ALA A 13 -8.17 -29.92 7.84
CA ALA A 13 -7.40 -29.08 8.75
C ALA A 13 -5.90 -29.33 8.61
N VAL A 14 -5.49 -30.58 8.48
CA VAL A 14 -4.07 -30.94 8.27
C VAL A 14 -3.61 -30.39 6.93
N TRP A 15 -4.42 -30.50 5.88
CA TRP A 15 -4.16 -29.92 4.57
C TRP A 15 -3.92 -28.39 4.64
N ILE A 16 -4.77 -27.66 5.36
CA ILE A 16 -4.65 -26.20 5.56
C ILE A 16 -3.39 -25.86 6.35
N ILE A 17 -3.02 -26.66 7.36
CA ILE A 17 -1.77 -26.46 8.12
C ILE A 17 -0.55 -26.60 7.20
N PHE A 18 -0.50 -27.63 6.35
CA PHE A 18 0.58 -27.78 5.37
C PHE A 18 0.63 -26.65 4.35
N PHE A 19 -0.54 -26.13 3.96
CA PHE A 19 -0.64 -24.96 3.10
C PHE A 19 -0.05 -23.71 3.77
N ILE A 20 -0.42 -23.42 5.02
CA ILE A 20 0.10 -22.27 5.78
C ILE A 20 1.60 -22.42 6.05
N LEU A 21 2.07 -23.64 6.37
CA LEU A 21 3.49 -23.94 6.54
C LEU A 21 4.27 -23.72 5.25
N GLY A 22 3.70 -24.11 4.11
CA GLY A 22 4.26 -23.83 2.79
C GLY A 22 4.28 -22.33 2.46
N LEU A 23 3.25 -21.60 2.86
CA LEU A 23 3.27 -20.14 2.72
C LEU A 23 4.40 -19.52 3.55
N GLY A 24 4.53 -19.91 4.82
CA GLY A 24 5.50 -19.34 5.77
C GLY A 24 6.98 -19.58 5.45
N THR A 25 7.32 -20.57 4.61
CA THR A 25 8.72 -20.86 4.25
C THR A 25 9.31 -19.87 3.26
N LEU A 26 8.55 -19.45 2.23
CA LEU A 26 9.05 -18.55 1.19
C LEU A 26 8.54 -17.12 1.33
N LEU A 27 7.48 -16.88 2.10
CA LEU A 27 6.97 -15.51 2.34
C LEU A 27 8.08 -14.56 2.81
N PRO A 28 8.94 -14.91 3.78
CA PRO A 28 9.96 -13.98 4.26
C PRO A 28 10.99 -13.68 3.15
N TRP A 29 11.44 -14.71 2.43
CA TRP A 29 12.38 -14.55 1.31
C TRP A 29 11.79 -13.71 0.17
N ASN A 30 10.53 -13.93 -0.19
CA ASN A 30 9.84 -13.17 -1.23
C ASN A 30 9.67 -11.69 -0.82
N PHE A 31 9.36 -11.40 0.44
CA PHE A 31 9.35 -10.03 0.94
C PHE A 31 10.74 -9.38 0.94
N PHE A 32 11.78 -10.15 1.21
CA PHE A 32 13.15 -9.66 1.16
C PHE A 32 13.57 -9.31 -0.28
N MET A 33 13.27 -10.19 -1.24
CA MET A 33 13.54 -9.98 -2.67
C MET A 33 12.78 -8.77 -3.23
N THR A 34 11.51 -8.62 -2.88
CA THR A 34 10.70 -7.46 -3.31
C THR A 34 11.22 -6.14 -2.71
N ALA A 35 11.80 -6.17 -1.51
CA ALA A 35 12.42 -5.01 -0.88
C ALA A 35 13.81 -4.64 -1.45
N THR A 36 14.29 -5.26 -2.53
CA THR A 36 15.62 -4.98 -3.11
C THR A 36 15.85 -3.49 -3.40
N MET A 37 14.85 -2.78 -3.93
CA MET A 37 14.96 -1.33 -4.20
C MET A 37 15.21 -0.50 -2.93
N TYR A 38 14.68 -0.92 -1.79
CA TYR A 38 14.96 -0.28 -0.50
C TYR A 38 16.42 -0.49 -0.10
N PHE A 39 16.94 -1.71 -0.23
CA PHE A 39 18.32 -2.00 0.14
C PHE A 39 19.33 -1.31 -0.78
N THR A 40 19.10 -1.29 -2.09
CA THR A 40 20.00 -0.61 -3.04
C THR A 40 20.01 0.89 -2.83
N SER A 41 18.85 1.51 -2.60
CA SER A 41 18.77 2.95 -2.30
C SER A 41 19.41 3.33 -0.96
N ARG A 42 19.27 2.50 0.09
CA ARG A 42 19.91 2.71 1.39
C ARG A 42 21.44 2.59 1.34
N LEU A 43 21.99 1.90 0.33
CA LEU A 43 23.43 1.74 0.10
C LEU A 43 24.06 2.86 -0.74
N ARG A 44 23.25 3.80 -1.24
CA ARG A 44 23.74 4.97 -1.97
C ARG A 44 24.35 5.97 -0.98
N ASP A 45 25.59 6.40 -1.24
CA ASP A 45 26.24 7.39 -0.37
C ASP A 45 25.60 8.78 -0.50
N PRO A 46 25.44 9.54 0.60
CA PRO A 46 24.96 10.93 0.55
C PRO A 46 25.93 11.89 -0.15
N THR A 47 27.19 11.50 -0.36
CA THR A 47 28.27 12.39 -0.82
C THR A 47 28.25 12.71 -2.31
N GLU A 48 27.39 12.09 -3.12
CA GLU A 48 27.26 12.47 -4.53
C GLU A 48 26.41 13.73 -4.76
N ASP A 49 25.53 14.12 -3.83
CA ASP A 49 24.73 15.34 -3.99
C ASP A 49 25.58 16.62 -3.81
N PHE A 50 26.71 16.53 -3.08
CA PHE A 50 27.62 17.65 -2.83
C PHE A 50 28.71 17.85 -3.91
N ALA A 51 28.90 16.89 -4.82
CA ALA A 51 29.90 17.00 -5.90
C ALA A 51 29.37 17.74 -7.15
N SER A 52 28.10 18.17 -7.15
CA SER A 52 27.48 18.88 -8.27
C SER A 52 27.74 20.39 -8.31
N ASN A 53 28.51 20.94 -7.37
CA ASN A 53 28.67 22.40 -7.22
C ASN A 53 30.04 23.01 -7.61
N HIS A 54 30.93 22.30 -8.29
CA HIS A 54 32.12 22.98 -8.85
C HIS A 54 32.50 22.57 -10.28
N THR A 55 32.55 23.61 -11.12
CA THR A 55 33.28 23.81 -12.38
C THR A 55 32.78 23.10 -13.65
N ALA A 56 32.06 23.89 -14.46
CA ALA A 56 31.87 23.70 -15.88
C ALA A 56 33.21 23.77 -16.64
N ASN A 57 33.72 22.61 -17.08
CA ASN A 57 34.39 22.42 -18.38
C ASN A 57 34.93 20.98 -18.47
N GLY A 58 34.30 20.16 -19.29
CA GLY A 58 34.78 18.81 -19.59
C GLY A 58 33.65 17.92 -20.06
N THR A 59 33.79 17.38 -21.27
CA THR A 59 32.88 16.44 -21.95
C THR A 59 32.34 15.35 -21.03
N LEU A 60 31.05 15.43 -20.66
CA LEU A 60 30.36 14.46 -19.83
C LEU A 60 29.98 13.22 -20.66
N VAL A 61 30.91 12.28 -20.74
CA VAL A 61 30.53 10.86 -20.77
C VAL A 61 29.76 10.61 -19.47
N GLY A 62 28.50 10.21 -19.56
CA GLY A 62 27.70 9.80 -18.41
C GLY A 62 28.38 8.60 -17.75
N VAL A 63 29.25 8.87 -16.77
CA VAL A 63 29.79 7.83 -15.91
C VAL A 63 28.65 7.44 -14.98
N ASP A 64 28.05 6.28 -15.23
CA ASP A 64 27.19 5.56 -14.30
C ASP A 64 28.00 5.30 -13.00
N THR A 65 28.08 6.27 -12.09
CA THR A 65 28.58 6.05 -10.73
C THR A 65 27.52 5.35 -9.88
N ARG A 66 27.12 4.14 -10.29
CA ARG A 66 26.57 3.19 -9.33
C ARG A 66 27.68 2.85 -8.35
N ASN A 67 27.48 3.13 -7.07
CA ASN A 67 28.38 2.67 -6.01
C ASN A 67 28.68 1.17 -6.18
N VAL A 68 29.93 0.76 -5.98
CA VAL A 68 30.36 -0.64 -6.16
C VAL A 68 29.50 -1.61 -5.34
N LEU A 69 29.03 -1.19 -4.16
CA LEU A 69 28.13 -1.94 -3.29
C LEU A 69 26.73 -2.13 -3.91
N GLU A 70 26.17 -1.11 -4.56
CA GLU A 70 24.86 -1.17 -5.21
C GLU A 70 24.90 -2.14 -6.40
N SER A 71 25.93 -2.00 -7.26
CA SER A 71 26.12 -2.86 -8.43
C SER A 71 26.33 -4.33 -8.05
N LYS A 72 27.04 -4.60 -6.95
CA LYS A 72 27.30 -5.96 -6.47
C LYS A 72 26.17 -6.53 -5.60
N PHE A 73 25.24 -5.72 -5.11
CA PHE A 73 24.24 -6.14 -4.11
C PHE A 73 23.42 -7.35 -4.55
N ASN A 74 22.84 -7.31 -5.76
CA ASN A 74 22.02 -8.41 -6.27
C ASN A 74 22.82 -9.69 -6.43
N ASN A 75 24.02 -9.59 -7.01
CA ASN A 75 24.89 -10.76 -7.25
C ASN A 75 25.33 -11.39 -5.92
N VAL A 76 25.76 -10.57 -4.95
CA VAL A 76 26.19 -11.06 -3.63
C VAL A 76 25.00 -11.62 -2.85
N MET A 77 23.83 -10.96 -2.89
CA MET A 77 22.61 -11.49 -2.28
C MET A 77 22.27 -12.87 -2.83
N THR A 78 22.30 -13.05 -4.15
CA THR A 78 22.00 -14.34 -4.78
C THR A 78 23.00 -15.42 -4.33
N LEU A 79 24.30 -15.11 -4.27
CA LEU A 79 25.31 -16.05 -3.77
C LEU A 79 25.09 -16.40 -2.29
N CYS A 80 24.88 -15.39 -1.45
CA CYS A 80 24.57 -15.53 -0.02
C CYS A 80 23.26 -16.27 0.24
N ALA A 81 22.35 -16.33 -0.73
CA ALA A 81 21.12 -17.11 -0.63
C ALA A 81 21.32 -18.55 -1.12
N MET A 82 21.82 -18.74 -2.33
CA MET A 82 21.87 -20.04 -3.00
C MET A 82 22.91 -20.98 -2.41
N VAL A 83 24.09 -20.47 -2.01
CA VAL A 83 25.17 -21.31 -1.46
C VAL A 83 24.77 -21.93 -0.12
N PRO A 84 24.28 -21.16 0.88
CA PRO A 84 23.84 -21.75 2.14
C PRO A 84 22.60 -22.63 1.96
N LEU A 85 21.66 -22.24 1.09
CA LEU A 85 20.49 -23.06 0.80
C LEU A 85 20.91 -24.46 0.31
N LEU A 86 21.83 -24.55 -0.65
CA LEU A 86 22.34 -25.82 -1.17
C LEU A 86 23.04 -26.64 -0.09
N ILE A 87 23.98 -26.03 0.64
CA ILE A 87 24.77 -26.69 1.68
C ILE A 87 23.85 -27.24 2.77
N PHE A 88 22.95 -26.42 3.31
CA PHE A 88 22.08 -26.83 4.41
C PHE A 88 20.98 -27.80 3.97
N THR A 89 20.55 -27.77 2.70
CA THR A 89 19.65 -28.80 2.16
C THR A 89 20.35 -30.14 2.10
N CYS A 90 21.61 -30.18 1.65
CA CYS A 90 22.43 -31.39 1.64
C CYS A 90 22.70 -31.89 3.07
N LEU A 91 23.09 -31.00 3.98
CA LEU A 91 23.35 -31.34 5.39
C LEU A 91 22.08 -31.83 6.10
N ASN A 92 20.90 -31.31 5.77
CA ASN A 92 19.64 -31.76 6.35
C ASN A 92 19.39 -33.25 6.06
N SER A 93 19.86 -33.78 4.92
CA SER A 93 19.82 -35.22 4.61
C SER A 93 20.67 -36.07 5.55
N PHE A 94 21.58 -35.51 6.33
CA PHE A 94 22.30 -36.23 7.40
C PHE A 94 21.77 -35.87 8.79
N ILE A 95 21.44 -34.59 9.01
CA ILE A 95 20.96 -34.06 10.29
C ILE A 95 19.55 -34.59 10.64
N HIS A 96 18.73 -34.95 9.64
CA HIS A 96 17.37 -35.42 9.88
C HIS A 96 17.27 -36.68 10.76
N GLN A 97 18.32 -37.52 10.75
CA GLN A 97 18.39 -38.72 11.60
C GLN A 97 18.73 -38.40 13.06
N ARG A 98 19.38 -37.26 13.30
CA ARG A 98 19.91 -36.88 14.63
C ARG A 98 18.98 -35.95 15.39
N ILE A 99 18.23 -35.09 14.70
CA ILE A 99 17.41 -34.05 15.33
C ILE A 99 15.91 -34.30 15.10
N PRO A 100 15.08 -34.33 16.17
CA PRO A 100 13.65 -34.54 16.04
C PRO A 100 13.00 -33.45 15.17
N GLN A 101 12.05 -33.87 14.35
CA GLN A 101 11.43 -33.01 13.35
C GLN A 101 10.71 -31.79 13.92
N LYS A 102 10.04 -31.96 15.08
CA LYS A 102 9.39 -30.84 15.79
C LYS A 102 10.38 -29.72 16.12
N LEU A 103 11.58 -30.09 16.59
CA LEU A 103 12.63 -29.14 16.93
C LEU A 103 13.22 -28.49 15.68
N ARG A 104 13.40 -29.24 14.58
CA ARG A 104 13.87 -28.68 13.31
C ARG A 104 12.90 -27.65 12.74
N ILE A 105 11.60 -27.95 12.69
CA ILE A 105 10.58 -27.05 12.14
C ILE A 105 10.40 -25.82 13.04
N SER A 106 10.10 -26.03 14.33
CA SER A 106 9.85 -24.93 15.27
C SER A 106 11.10 -24.07 15.51
N GLY A 107 12.28 -24.69 15.62
CA GLY A 107 13.54 -23.99 15.78
C GLY A 107 13.89 -23.12 14.56
N SER A 108 13.76 -23.67 13.35
CA SER A 108 14.01 -22.91 12.12
C SER A 108 13.05 -21.73 11.98
N LEU A 109 11.76 -21.93 12.25
CA LEU A 109 10.76 -20.87 12.22
C LEU A 109 11.08 -19.76 13.23
N THR A 110 11.50 -20.13 14.44
CA THR A 110 11.89 -19.18 15.50
C THR A 110 13.11 -18.36 15.09
N VAL A 111 14.14 -18.98 14.52
CA VAL A 111 15.33 -18.26 14.05
C VAL A 111 14.99 -17.31 12.90
N ILE A 112 14.21 -17.77 11.91
CA ILE A 112 13.76 -16.92 10.80
C ILE A 112 12.99 -15.70 11.35
N PHE A 113 12.07 -15.92 12.29
CA PHE A 113 11.32 -14.83 12.92
C PHE A 113 12.25 -13.80 13.61
N VAL A 114 13.21 -14.26 14.41
CA VAL A 114 14.17 -13.37 15.09
C VAL A 114 15.01 -12.57 14.09
N VAL A 115 15.49 -13.20 13.01
CA VAL A 115 16.29 -12.52 11.98
C VAL A 115 15.46 -11.47 11.22
N PHE A 116 14.18 -11.75 10.95
CA PHE A 116 13.26 -10.77 10.36
C PHE A 116 12.94 -9.62 11.32
N LEU A 117 12.78 -9.89 12.61
CA LEU A 117 12.60 -8.85 13.62
C LEU A 117 13.82 -7.92 13.69
N ILE A 118 15.03 -8.49 13.70
CA ILE A 118 16.28 -7.72 13.62
C ILE A 118 16.34 -6.90 12.33
N THR A 119 15.84 -7.43 11.21
CA THR A 119 15.78 -6.69 9.94
C THR A 119 14.83 -5.49 10.02
N ALA A 120 13.66 -5.64 10.65
CA ALA A 120 12.74 -4.53 10.87
C ALA A 120 13.34 -3.44 11.78
N ILE A 121 14.09 -3.82 12.80
CA ILE A 121 14.81 -2.87 13.67
C ILE A 121 15.90 -2.15 12.88
N LEU A 122 16.71 -2.87 12.10
CA LEU A 122 17.81 -2.31 11.30
C LEU A 122 17.33 -1.26 10.30
N VAL A 123 16.09 -1.36 9.79
CA VAL A 123 15.48 -0.36 8.89
C VAL A 123 15.31 0.99 9.58
N LYS A 124 15.15 1.02 10.90
CA LYS A 124 14.97 2.26 11.69
C LYS A 124 16.28 2.82 12.25
N VAL A 125 17.36 2.05 12.22
CA VAL A 125 18.67 2.46 12.77
C VAL A 125 19.54 3.04 11.65
N ASP A 126 20.15 4.18 11.92
CA ASP A 126 21.14 4.77 11.02
C ASP A 126 22.48 4.07 11.18
N VAL A 127 22.82 3.27 10.17
CA VAL A 127 24.04 2.47 10.09
C VAL A 127 24.76 2.84 8.81
N ALA A 128 26.09 2.96 8.86
CA ALA A 128 26.90 3.22 7.67
C ALA A 128 26.68 2.15 6.59
N PRO A 129 26.82 2.48 5.29
CA PRO A 129 26.49 1.58 4.19
C PRO A 129 27.22 0.24 4.21
N LEU A 130 28.52 0.23 4.54
CA LEU A 130 29.32 -1.01 4.57
C LEU A 130 28.92 -1.97 5.71
N PRO A 131 28.81 -1.54 6.99
CA PRO A 131 28.26 -2.39 8.05
C PRO A 131 26.82 -2.84 7.75
N PHE A 132 25.97 -1.96 7.20
CA PHE A 132 24.61 -2.31 6.81
C PHE A 132 24.60 -3.43 5.76
N PHE A 133 25.44 -3.34 4.74
CA PHE A 133 25.63 -4.37 3.72
C PHE A 133 26.06 -5.70 4.34
N THR A 134 27.12 -5.70 5.15
CA THR A 134 27.67 -6.93 5.75
C THR A 134 26.67 -7.60 6.68
N ILE A 135 26.02 -6.85 7.56
CA ILE A 135 24.98 -7.38 8.45
C ILE A 135 23.81 -7.95 7.63
N THR A 136 23.44 -7.30 6.54
CA THR A 136 22.37 -7.77 5.66
C THR A 136 22.72 -9.09 4.98
N MET A 137 23.96 -9.24 4.48
CA MET A 137 24.42 -10.50 3.88
C MET A 137 24.49 -11.65 4.89
N ILE A 138 24.97 -11.39 6.11
CA ILE A 138 24.98 -12.39 7.19
C ILE A 138 23.56 -12.88 7.49
N LYS A 139 22.58 -11.96 7.58
CA LYS A 139 21.18 -12.32 7.80
C LYS A 139 20.61 -13.14 6.64
N ILE A 140 20.91 -12.80 5.38
CA ILE A 140 20.49 -13.58 4.20
C ILE A 140 21.01 -15.01 4.29
N ILE A 141 22.27 -15.18 4.67
CA ILE A 141 22.88 -16.51 4.88
C ILE A 141 22.08 -17.27 5.95
N CYS A 142 21.83 -16.67 7.11
CA CYS A 142 21.05 -17.29 8.18
C CYS A 142 19.64 -17.68 7.73
N ILE A 143 18.91 -16.79 7.05
CA ILE A 143 17.55 -17.04 6.56
C ILE A 143 17.54 -18.24 5.62
N ASN A 144 18.46 -18.30 4.66
CA ASN A 144 18.50 -19.40 3.68
C ASN A 144 18.98 -20.72 4.29
N SER A 145 19.89 -20.69 5.26
CA SER A 145 20.31 -21.89 6.01
C SER A 145 19.15 -22.52 6.79
N PHE A 146 18.44 -21.74 7.60
CA PHE A 146 17.30 -22.25 8.37
C PHE A 146 16.07 -22.48 7.48
N GLY A 147 15.94 -21.73 6.39
CA GLY A 147 14.95 -21.96 5.34
C GLY A 147 15.12 -23.33 4.68
N ALA A 148 16.35 -23.73 4.35
CA ALA A 148 16.67 -25.07 3.83
C ALA A 148 16.28 -26.18 4.81
N ILE A 149 16.61 -26.02 6.10
CA ILE A 149 16.25 -26.98 7.14
C ILE A 149 14.72 -27.09 7.26
N LEU A 150 14.02 -25.95 7.29
CA LEU A 150 12.56 -25.90 7.38
C LEU A 150 11.90 -26.57 6.18
N GLN A 151 12.29 -26.19 4.96
CA GLN A 151 11.74 -26.72 3.72
C GLN A 151 12.00 -28.22 3.58
N GLY A 152 13.24 -28.66 3.80
CA GLY A 152 13.56 -30.09 3.74
C GLY A 152 12.85 -30.90 4.83
N SER A 153 12.66 -30.33 6.03
CA SER A 153 11.91 -30.99 7.11
C SER A 153 10.40 -31.07 6.82
N LEU A 154 9.83 -30.09 6.11
CA LEU A 154 8.43 -30.09 5.70
C LEU A 154 8.16 -31.11 4.59
N PHE A 155 9.00 -31.15 3.56
CA PHE A 155 8.89 -32.19 2.52
C PHE A 155 9.16 -33.58 3.07
N GLY A 156 10.10 -33.72 4.02
CA GLY A 156 10.30 -34.95 4.76
C GLY A 156 9.06 -35.38 5.56
N LEU A 157 8.32 -34.44 6.15
CA LEU A 157 7.04 -34.74 6.82
C LEU A 157 5.98 -35.22 5.83
N ALA A 158 5.82 -34.47 4.75
CA ALA A 158 4.79 -34.72 3.75
C ALA A 158 5.01 -36.05 3.03
N GLY A 159 6.27 -36.48 2.88
CA GLY A 159 6.61 -37.79 2.31
C GLY A 159 6.16 -39.00 3.14
N ILE A 160 5.84 -38.82 4.44
CA ILE A 160 5.28 -39.87 5.30
C ILE A 160 3.74 -39.95 5.13
N LEU A 161 3.13 -38.86 4.68
CA LEU A 161 1.68 -38.73 4.48
C LEU A 161 1.30 -39.10 3.03
N PRO A 162 0.00 -39.31 2.75
CA PRO A 162 -0.48 -39.44 1.37
C PRO A 162 -0.01 -38.27 0.50
N ALA A 163 0.29 -38.53 -0.77
CA ALA A 163 0.83 -37.53 -1.71
C ALA A 163 0.01 -36.22 -1.80
N SER A 164 -1.29 -36.29 -1.47
CA SER A 164 -2.19 -35.13 -1.35
C SER A 164 -1.71 -34.05 -0.36
N TYR A 165 -0.83 -34.37 0.59
CA TYR A 165 -0.30 -33.43 1.59
C TYR A 165 1.03 -32.75 1.18
N THR A 166 1.63 -33.13 0.06
CA THR A 166 2.79 -32.42 -0.52
C THR A 166 2.33 -31.25 -1.38
N THR A 167 1.24 -31.43 -2.13
CA THR A 167 0.59 -30.40 -2.97
C THR A 167 0.28 -29.08 -2.24
N PRO A 168 -0.22 -29.07 -0.98
CA PRO A 168 -0.57 -27.85 -0.26
C PRO A 168 0.66 -27.05 0.10
N ILE A 169 1.79 -27.71 0.42
CA ILE A 169 3.07 -27.04 0.67
C ILE A 169 3.49 -26.26 -0.57
N MET A 170 3.49 -26.91 -1.73
CA MET A 170 3.86 -26.29 -3.01
C MET A 170 2.90 -25.17 -3.41
N SER A 171 1.59 -25.38 -3.22
CA SER A 171 0.57 -24.37 -3.46
C SER A 171 0.77 -23.14 -2.56
N GLY A 172 1.06 -23.35 -1.26
CA GLY A 172 1.40 -22.30 -0.32
C GLY A 172 2.64 -21.49 -0.71
N GLN A 173 3.69 -22.15 -1.22
CA GLN A 173 4.88 -21.46 -1.78
C GLN A 173 4.49 -20.51 -2.92
N GLY A 174 3.66 -20.99 -3.85
CA GLY A 174 3.21 -20.21 -4.99
C GLY A 174 2.41 -18.99 -4.54
N LEU A 175 1.50 -19.17 -3.59
CA LEU A 175 0.73 -18.07 -3.02
C LEU A 175 1.62 -17.05 -2.29
N ALA A 176 2.67 -17.50 -1.60
CA ALA A 176 3.60 -16.59 -0.93
C ALA A 176 4.27 -15.59 -1.89
N GLY A 177 4.57 -16.02 -3.13
CA GLY A 177 5.11 -15.13 -4.17
C GLY A 177 4.09 -14.10 -4.65
N ALA A 178 2.89 -14.56 -4.99
CA ALA A 178 1.80 -13.68 -5.41
C ALA A 178 1.41 -12.67 -4.32
N PHE A 179 1.33 -13.12 -3.07
CA PHE A 179 1.02 -12.28 -1.92
C PHE A 179 2.11 -11.23 -1.68
N ALA A 180 3.38 -11.58 -1.76
CA ALA A 180 4.48 -10.63 -1.59
C ALA A 180 4.45 -9.51 -2.65
N ALA A 181 4.24 -9.86 -3.93
CA ALA A 181 4.13 -8.90 -5.02
C ALA A 181 2.91 -7.97 -4.84
N PHE A 182 1.74 -8.55 -4.56
CA PHE A 182 0.52 -7.78 -4.30
C PHE A 182 0.67 -6.84 -3.09
N SER A 183 1.23 -7.34 -1.99
CA SER A 183 1.47 -6.55 -0.78
C SER A 183 2.46 -5.42 -1.03
N MET A 184 3.48 -5.63 -1.87
CA MET A 184 4.42 -4.58 -2.26
C MET A 184 3.71 -3.44 -3.01
N ILE A 185 2.89 -3.77 -4.01
CA ILE A 185 2.11 -2.77 -4.76
C ILE A 185 1.23 -1.97 -3.81
N CYS A 186 0.47 -2.65 -2.94
CA CYS A 186 -0.36 -1.99 -1.93
C CYS A 186 0.48 -1.08 -1.01
N ALA A 187 1.65 -1.54 -0.53
CA ALA A 187 2.53 -0.77 0.33
C ALA A 187 3.21 0.43 -0.36
N LEU A 188 3.26 0.49 -1.69
CA LEU A 188 3.76 1.64 -2.44
C LEU A 188 2.68 2.70 -2.69
N ILE A 189 1.43 2.27 -2.92
CA ILE A 189 0.33 3.16 -3.31
C ILE A 189 -0.63 3.53 -2.17
N TRP A 190 -0.51 2.91 -0.99
CA TRP A 190 -1.49 3.07 0.10
C TRP A 190 -1.82 4.52 0.46
N VAL A 191 -0.83 5.43 0.46
CA VAL A 191 -1.06 6.85 0.74
C VAL A 191 -2.01 7.46 -0.28
N MET A 192 -1.77 7.21 -1.57
CA MET A 192 -2.61 7.73 -2.66
C MET A 192 -3.98 7.06 -2.68
N ALA A 193 -4.02 5.75 -2.43
CA ALA A 193 -5.24 4.95 -2.39
C ALA A 193 -6.18 5.40 -1.25
N LEU A 194 -5.66 5.56 -0.04
CA LEU A 194 -6.44 6.09 1.09
C LEU A 194 -6.82 7.56 0.87
N SER A 195 -5.94 8.37 0.28
CA SER A 195 -6.24 9.77 -0.04
C SER A 195 -7.43 9.87 -0.99
N VAL A 196 -7.45 9.12 -2.10
CA VAL A 196 -8.59 9.15 -3.04
C VAL A 196 -9.87 8.63 -2.39
N CYS A 197 -9.78 7.54 -1.61
CA CYS A 197 -10.91 7.01 -0.85
C CYS A 197 -11.50 8.08 0.09
N PHE A 198 -10.64 8.80 0.79
CA PHE A 198 -11.03 9.85 1.72
C PHE A 198 -11.66 11.06 1.02
N ILE A 199 -11.07 11.52 -0.10
CA ILE A 199 -11.62 12.61 -0.92
C ILE A 199 -13.08 12.31 -1.26
N PHE A 200 -13.36 11.12 -1.81
CA PHE A 200 -14.71 10.73 -2.21
C PHE A 200 -15.63 10.43 -1.02
N THR A 201 -15.09 9.96 0.10
CA THR A 201 -15.87 9.79 1.34
C THR A 201 -16.40 11.13 1.83
N VAL A 202 -15.54 12.15 1.91
CA VAL A 202 -15.95 13.51 2.29
C VAL A 202 -16.92 14.06 1.25
N THR A 203 -16.60 13.89 -0.04
CA THR A 203 -17.40 14.49 -1.12
C THR A 203 -18.80 13.92 -1.20
N ILE A 204 -18.96 12.59 -1.21
CA ILE A 204 -20.27 11.94 -1.27
C ILE A 204 -21.01 12.04 0.08
N GLY A 205 -20.27 12.10 1.18
CA GLY A 205 -20.82 12.37 2.51
C GLY A 205 -21.61 13.68 2.55
N THR A 206 -21.10 14.74 1.93
CA THR A 206 -21.74 16.06 1.93
C THR A 206 -22.59 16.33 0.69
N PHE A 207 -22.10 16.00 -0.51
CA PHE A 207 -22.76 16.25 -1.79
C PHE A 207 -23.22 14.93 -2.45
N PRO A 208 -24.50 14.81 -2.87
CA PRO A 208 -25.53 15.84 -2.81
C PRO A 208 -26.29 15.89 -1.48
N ALA A 209 -26.16 14.87 -0.62
CA ALA A 209 -27.09 14.60 0.47
C ALA A 209 -27.38 15.79 1.40
N VAL A 210 -26.35 16.52 1.83
CA VAL A 210 -26.49 17.70 2.72
C VAL A 210 -26.63 18.98 1.90
N THR A 211 -25.86 19.11 0.82
CA THR A 211 -25.77 20.36 0.06
C THR A 211 -27.05 20.71 -0.71
N VAL A 212 -27.91 19.74 -1.04
CA VAL A 212 -29.20 19.99 -1.73
C VAL A 212 -30.31 20.48 -0.82
N GLU A 213 -30.14 20.33 0.50
CA GLU A 213 -31.14 20.76 1.50
C GLU A 213 -30.93 22.23 1.92
N VAL A 214 -29.90 22.89 1.39
CA VAL A 214 -29.64 24.32 1.61
C VAL A 214 -30.68 25.16 0.86
N LYS A 215 -31.36 26.06 1.58
CA LYS A 215 -32.30 27.02 0.99
C LYS A 215 -31.68 28.40 0.82
N SER A 216 -32.01 29.04 -0.30
CA SER A 216 -31.63 30.43 -0.58
C SER A 216 -32.32 31.38 0.41
N THR A 217 -31.57 32.35 0.93
CA THR A 217 -32.07 33.43 1.78
C THR A 217 -32.42 34.68 1.01
N VAL A 218 -31.92 34.83 -0.22
CA VAL A 218 -32.13 36.00 -1.08
C VAL A 218 -33.31 35.80 -2.04
N ALA A 219 -33.78 34.56 -2.22
CA ALA A 219 -34.83 34.25 -3.17
C ALA A 219 -36.21 34.83 -2.79
N ASP A 220 -36.52 35.03 -1.50
CA ASP A 220 -37.81 35.56 -0.98
C ASP A 220 -39.08 35.02 -1.71
N GLY A 221 -39.09 33.72 -2.06
CA GLY A 221 -40.21 33.07 -2.78
C GLY A 221 -40.28 33.34 -4.29
N GLY A 222 -39.26 34.00 -4.85
CA GLY A 222 -39.09 34.24 -6.26
C GLY A 222 -38.64 33.01 -7.06
N VAL A 223 -38.52 33.19 -8.38
CA VAL A 223 -38.13 32.14 -9.33
C VAL A 223 -36.76 31.53 -9.01
N TRP A 224 -35.88 32.29 -8.34
CA TRP A 224 -34.54 31.85 -7.93
C TRP A 224 -34.55 30.64 -7.00
N GLU A 225 -35.56 30.45 -6.16
CA GLU A 225 -35.64 29.29 -5.24
C GLU A 225 -35.64 27.96 -6.01
N LYS A 226 -36.29 27.91 -7.18
CA LYS A 226 -36.34 26.73 -8.05
C LYS A 226 -35.00 26.44 -8.73
N TYR A 227 -34.22 27.48 -9.04
CA TYR A 227 -32.96 27.37 -9.77
C TYR A 227 -31.73 27.31 -8.87
N PHE A 228 -31.87 27.70 -7.60
CA PHE A 228 -30.75 27.81 -6.67
C PHE A 228 -29.96 26.50 -6.56
N ILE A 229 -30.63 25.36 -6.32
CA ILE A 229 -29.96 24.06 -6.20
C ILE A 229 -29.36 23.59 -7.55
N PRO A 230 -30.10 23.56 -8.68
CA PRO A 230 -29.52 23.19 -9.97
C PRO A 230 -28.29 24.02 -10.36
N VAL A 231 -28.31 25.33 -10.11
CA VAL A 231 -27.24 26.26 -10.52
C VAL A 231 -26.11 26.30 -9.49
N SER A 232 -26.41 26.65 -8.25
CA SER A 232 -25.41 26.89 -7.20
C SER A 232 -24.84 25.60 -6.60
N CYS A 233 -25.58 24.49 -6.67
CA CYS A 233 -25.11 23.19 -6.19
C CYS A 233 -24.58 22.33 -7.33
N PHE A 234 -25.46 21.84 -8.22
CA PHE A 234 -25.09 20.81 -9.20
C PHE A 234 -24.22 21.34 -10.34
N LEU A 235 -24.63 22.41 -11.02
CA LEU A 235 -23.88 22.97 -12.15
C LEU A 235 -22.52 23.47 -11.69
N LEU A 236 -22.49 24.22 -10.59
CA LEU A 236 -21.25 24.75 -10.03
C LEU A 236 -20.29 23.65 -9.60
N PHE A 237 -20.78 22.61 -8.92
CA PHE A 237 -19.96 21.46 -8.53
C PHE A 237 -19.32 20.79 -9.75
N ASN A 238 -20.12 20.46 -10.77
CA ASN A 238 -19.61 19.76 -11.94
C ASN A 238 -18.62 20.61 -12.75
N MET A 239 -18.89 21.91 -12.92
CA MET A 239 -18.02 22.82 -13.67
C MET A 239 -16.67 23.00 -12.99
N MET A 240 -16.66 23.17 -11.66
CA MET A 240 -15.44 23.35 -10.88
C MET A 240 -14.68 22.04 -10.64
N ASP A 241 -15.37 20.90 -10.46
CA ASP A 241 -14.73 19.57 -10.43
C ASP A 241 -14.02 19.30 -11.76
N TRP A 242 -14.70 19.54 -12.89
CA TRP A 242 -14.10 19.44 -14.21
C TRP A 242 -12.88 20.36 -14.35
N ALA A 243 -12.99 21.64 -13.97
CA ALA A 243 -11.87 22.58 -14.02
C ALA A 243 -10.67 22.10 -13.17
N GLY A 244 -10.93 21.59 -11.96
CA GLY A 244 -9.90 21.00 -11.10
C GLY A 244 -9.21 19.80 -11.75
N ARG A 245 -9.98 18.87 -12.34
CA ARG A 245 -9.40 17.72 -13.07
C ARG A 245 -8.57 18.18 -14.26
N SER A 246 -9.09 19.11 -15.06
CA SER A 246 -8.41 19.65 -16.23
C SER A 246 -7.11 20.36 -15.88
N LEU A 247 -7.06 21.08 -14.75
CA LEU A 247 -5.83 21.76 -14.31
C LEU A 247 -4.68 20.78 -14.07
N THR A 248 -4.97 19.54 -13.63
CA THR A 248 -3.92 18.53 -13.42
C THR A 248 -3.16 18.15 -14.69
N ALA A 249 -3.70 18.42 -15.88
CA ALA A 249 -3.00 18.21 -17.14
C ALA A 249 -1.84 19.20 -17.35
N VAL A 250 -1.93 20.39 -16.77
CA VAL A 250 -0.94 21.49 -16.94
C VAL A 250 -0.12 21.71 -15.67
N CYS A 251 -0.72 21.52 -14.49
CA CYS A 251 -0.09 21.76 -13.21
C CYS A 251 -0.30 20.59 -12.24
N MET A 252 0.76 19.83 -11.97
CA MET A 252 0.75 18.68 -11.04
C MET A 252 1.41 18.98 -9.67
N TRP A 253 1.16 20.16 -9.13
CA TRP A 253 1.61 20.52 -7.78
C TRP A 253 0.72 19.85 -6.71
N PRO A 254 1.23 19.34 -5.56
CA PRO A 254 2.58 19.49 -4.99
C PRO A 254 3.59 18.40 -5.37
N GLY A 255 3.24 17.50 -6.30
CA GLY A 255 4.08 16.37 -6.72
C GLY A 255 3.78 15.05 -6.00
N LYS A 256 4.27 13.94 -6.56
CA LYS A 256 3.93 12.55 -6.14
C LYS A 256 4.49 12.14 -4.77
N ASP A 257 5.61 12.72 -4.35
CA ASP A 257 6.31 12.37 -3.09
C ASP A 257 6.08 13.41 -1.99
N SER A 258 5.26 14.43 -2.28
CA SER A 258 5.06 15.55 -1.37
C SER A 258 4.05 15.22 -0.26
N PHE A 259 4.41 15.55 0.98
CA PHE A 259 3.54 15.39 2.14
C PHE A 259 2.30 16.31 2.07
N TRP A 260 2.36 17.38 1.27
CA TRP A 260 1.28 18.35 1.14
C TRP A 260 0.01 17.74 0.55
N LEU A 261 0.10 16.71 -0.29
CA LEU A 261 -1.09 16.10 -0.92
C LEU A 261 -2.00 15.47 0.15
N PRO A 262 -1.54 14.54 1.02
CA PRO A 262 -2.37 14.03 2.11
C PRO A 262 -2.88 15.11 3.07
N VAL A 263 -2.09 16.17 3.32
CA VAL A 263 -2.50 17.29 4.17
C VAL A 263 -3.68 18.05 3.56
N LEU A 264 -3.60 18.41 2.27
CA LEU A 264 -4.69 19.09 1.55
C LEU A 264 -5.94 18.21 1.49
N VAL A 265 -5.78 16.89 1.37
CA VAL A 265 -6.88 15.92 1.44
C VAL A 265 -7.51 15.91 2.83
N GLY A 266 -6.71 15.90 3.90
CA GLY A 266 -7.20 15.98 5.28
C GLY A 266 -7.95 17.29 5.57
N LEU A 267 -7.47 18.41 5.03
CA LEU A 267 -8.12 19.72 5.18
C LEU A 267 -9.53 19.76 4.57
N ARG A 268 -9.88 18.85 3.64
CA ARG A 268 -11.25 18.77 3.10
C ARG A 268 -12.30 18.49 4.17
N VAL A 269 -11.92 17.88 5.30
CA VAL A 269 -12.85 17.63 6.42
C VAL A 269 -13.52 18.92 6.90
N VAL A 270 -12.84 20.06 6.79
CA VAL A 270 -13.38 21.37 7.16
C VAL A 270 -14.65 21.71 6.38
N PHE A 271 -14.81 21.21 5.15
CA PHE A 271 -16.03 21.44 4.37
C PHE A 271 -17.28 20.78 4.98
N ILE A 272 -17.13 19.71 5.76
CA ILE A 272 -18.26 19.02 6.42
C ILE A 272 -19.01 19.98 7.37
N PRO A 273 -18.38 20.53 8.43
CA PRO A 273 -19.06 21.48 9.30
C PRO A 273 -19.45 22.77 8.56
N LEU A 274 -18.66 23.23 7.58
CA LEU A 274 -19.03 24.43 6.80
C LEU A 274 -20.38 24.25 6.08
N PHE A 275 -20.63 23.09 5.45
CA PHE A 275 -21.90 22.82 4.79
C PHE A 275 -23.04 22.51 5.77
N MET A 276 -22.78 21.81 6.87
CA MET A 276 -23.79 21.55 7.91
C MET A 276 -24.27 22.85 8.59
N LEU A 277 -23.40 23.86 8.70
CA LEU A 277 -23.70 25.18 9.29
C LEU A 277 -24.25 26.22 8.28
N CYS A 278 -24.30 25.89 6.98
CA CYS A 278 -25.05 26.66 5.97
C CYS A 278 -26.56 26.55 6.22
N ASN A 279 -27.40 27.33 5.54
CA ASN A 279 -28.87 27.36 5.70
C ASN A 279 -29.62 26.10 5.19
N VAL A 280 -29.26 24.91 5.68
CA VAL A 280 -29.98 23.64 5.51
C VAL A 280 -31.34 23.68 6.24
N GLN A 281 -32.44 23.30 5.56
CA GLN A 281 -33.78 23.23 6.15
C GLN A 281 -34.56 21.99 5.69
N PRO A 282 -35.32 21.31 6.57
CA PRO A 282 -35.48 21.56 8.02
C PRO A 282 -34.25 21.12 8.83
N ARG A 283 -34.04 21.72 10.01
CA ARG A 283 -32.95 21.41 10.95
C ARG A 283 -33.48 21.28 12.38
N TYR A 284 -32.84 20.48 13.22
CA TYR A 284 -33.27 20.21 14.59
C TYR A 284 -32.21 20.57 15.64
N TYR A 285 -30.92 20.30 15.36
CA TYR A 285 -29.88 20.37 16.40
C TYR A 285 -28.84 21.49 16.20
N LEU A 286 -28.51 21.85 14.95
CA LEU A 286 -27.39 22.74 14.64
C LEU A 286 -27.83 24.17 14.29
N PRO A 287 -27.16 25.22 14.84
CA PRO A 287 -27.46 26.61 14.50
C PRO A 287 -27.01 26.97 13.06
N VAL A 288 -27.66 27.97 12.45
CA VAL A 288 -27.20 28.55 11.18
C VAL A 288 -26.15 29.61 11.48
N TRP A 289 -24.92 29.41 11.01
CA TRP A 289 -23.86 30.44 11.08
C TRP A 289 -23.68 31.15 9.74
N PHE A 290 -23.83 30.41 8.64
CA PHE A 290 -23.65 30.94 7.29
C PHE A 290 -24.99 31.03 6.58
N SER A 291 -25.69 32.15 6.79
CA SER A 291 -27.01 32.38 6.21
C SER A 291 -26.94 32.81 4.75
N HIS A 292 -25.91 33.57 4.37
CA HIS A 292 -25.83 34.22 3.05
C HIS A 292 -25.43 33.25 1.93
N ASP A 293 -26.21 33.24 0.85
CA ASP A 293 -26.04 32.34 -0.31
C ASP A 293 -24.63 32.39 -0.93
N ALA A 294 -24.01 33.57 -0.95
CA ALA A 294 -22.65 33.75 -1.48
C ALA A 294 -21.61 32.87 -0.75
N LEU A 295 -21.76 32.65 0.57
CA LEU A 295 -20.81 31.82 1.33
C LEU A 295 -20.95 30.35 0.94
N TYR A 296 -22.18 29.88 0.76
CA TYR A 296 -22.45 28.54 0.24
C TYR A 296 -21.82 28.34 -1.15
N ILE A 297 -21.99 29.32 -2.05
CA ILE A 297 -21.39 29.29 -3.40
C ILE A 297 -19.87 29.25 -3.34
N ILE A 298 -19.25 30.09 -2.49
CA ILE A 298 -17.79 30.10 -2.29
C ILE A 298 -17.29 28.75 -1.78
N PHE A 299 -17.96 28.17 -0.78
CA PHE A 299 -17.61 26.85 -0.26
C PHE A 299 -17.76 25.78 -1.34
N MET A 300 -18.84 25.82 -2.13
CA MET A 300 -19.06 24.89 -3.25
C MET A 300 -17.95 24.98 -4.30
N ILE A 301 -17.47 26.19 -4.66
CA ILE A 301 -16.36 26.37 -5.60
C ILE A 301 -15.09 25.69 -5.08
N PHE A 302 -14.66 26.00 -3.87
CA PHE A 302 -13.43 25.45 -3.32
C PHE A 302 -13.53 23.94 -3.07
N PHE A 303 -14.66 23.46 -2.57
CA PHE A 303 -14.91 22.05 -2.29
C PHE A 303 -14.88 21.17 -3.55
N SER A 304 -15.53 21.62 -4.62
CA SER A 304 -15.61 20.91 -5.90
C SER A 304 -14.30 20.99 -6.69
N PHE A 305 -13.68 22.17 -6.76
CA PHE A 305 -12.39 22.33 -7.42
C PHE A 305 -11.31 21.45 -6.77
N SER A 306 -11.23 21.47 -5.43
CA SER A 306 -10.29 20.62 -4.70
C SER A 306 -10.62 19.12 -4.85
N ASN A 307 -11.88 18.75 -5.14
CA ASN A 307 -12.26 17.35 -5.35
C ASN A 307 -11.62 16.86 -6.64
N GLY A 308 -11.88 17.58 -7.73
CA GLY A 308 -11.39 17.24 -9.05
C GLY A 308 -9.86 17.26 -9.12
N TYR A 309 -9.24 18.30 -8.55
CA TYR A 309 -7.79 18.45 -8.55
C TYR A 309 -7.09 17.35 -7.76
N LEU A 310 -7.42 17.18 -6.48
CA LEU A 310 -6.73 16.23 -5.60
C LEU A 310 -7.02 14.77 -5.99
N ALA A 311 -8.25 14.45 -6.42
CA ALA A 311 -8.60 13.10 -6.86
C ALA A 311 -7.84 12.71 -8.12
N SER A 312 -7.74 13.63 -9.11
CA SER A 312 -6.96 13.40 -10.32
C SER A 312 -5.47 13.22 -10.00
N LEU A 313 -4.89 14.04 -9.11
CA LEU A 313 -3.49 13.84 -8.68
C LEU A 313 -3.26 12.46 -8.06
N CYS A 314 -4.15 12.00 -7.17
CA CYS A 314 -4.05 10.67 -6.57
C CYS A 314 -4.07 9.57 -7.64
N MET A 315 -5.03 9.64 -8.58
CA MET A 315 -5.18 8.67 -9.65
C MET A 315 -4.03 8.70 -10.67
N CYS A 316 -3.43 9.87 -10.92
CA CYS A 316 -2.26 10.00 -11.80
C CYS A 316 -0.95 9.55 -11.12
N PHE A 317 -0.80 9.80 -9.82
CA PHE A 317 0.43 9.47 -9.08
C PHE A 317 0.46 8.03 -8.58
N GLY A 318 -0.67 7.41 -8.25
CA GLY A 318 -0.75 6.04 -7.74
C GLY A 318 -0.01 5.03 -8.63
N PRO A 319 -0.39 4.86 -9.92
CA PRO A 319 0.30 3.95 -10.84
C PRO A 319 1.76 4.32 -11.12
N LYS A 320 2.16 5.58 -10.92
CA LYS A 320 3.55 6.06 -11.11
C LYS A 320 4.45 5.82 -9.89
N LYS A 321 3.92 5.27 -8.79
CA LYS A 321 4.68 4.84 -7.61
C LYS A 321 5.24 3.43 -7.73
N VAL A 322 4.76 2.65 -8.69
CA VAL A 322 5.20 1.28 -8.96
C VAL A 322 5.95 1.20 -10.28
N ALA A 323 6.58 0.05 -10.55
CA ALA A 323 7.22 -0.20 -11.83
C ALA A 323 6.18 -0.24 -12.96
N GLN A 324 6.58 0.10 -14.20
CA GLN A 324 5.66 0.22 -15.34
C GLN A 324 4.84 -1.06 -15.62
N HIS A 325 5.41 -2.24 -15.39
CA HIS A 325 4.72 -3.52 -15.57
C HIS A 325 3.66 -3.80 -14.48
N GLU A 326 3.73 -3.15 -13.33
CA GLU A 326 2.77 -3.27 -12.22
C GLU A 326 1.75 -2.12 -12.21
N ALA A 327 1.96 -1.11 -13.06
CA ALA A 327 1.15 0.11 -13.08
C ALA A 327 -0.33 -0.16 -13.39
N GLU A 328 -0.63 -1.15 -14.22
CA GLU A 328 -2.00 -1.57 -14.51
C GLU A 328 -2.72 -2.08 -13.25
N THR A 329 -2.09 -3.01 -12.52
CA THR A 329 -2.62 -3.54 -11.25
C THR A 329 -2.78 -2.43 -10.20
N ALA A 330 -1.80 -1.53 -10.10
CA ALA A 330 -1.88 -0.37 -9.20
C ALA A 330 -3.05 0.55 -9.58
N GLY A 331 -3.29 0.80 -10.87
CA GLY A 331 -4.43 1.55 -11.36
C GLY A 331 -5.78 0.91 -11.00
N ALA A 332 -5.89 -0.41 -11.13
CA ALA A 332 -7.07 -1.16 -10.73
C ALA A 332 -7.34 -1.06 -9.21
N ILE A 333 -6.29 -1.18 -8.37
CA ILE A 333 -6.42 -1.02 -6.92
C ILE A 333 -6.85 0.43 -6.57
N MET A 334 -6.28 1.43 -7.23
CA MET A 334 -6.69 2.83 -7.05
C MET A 334 -8.17 3.05 -7.38
N ALA A 335 -8.67 2.46 -8.47
CA ALA A 335 -10.09 2.53 -8.84
C ALA A 335 -11.02 1.83 -7.83
N PHE A 336 -10.56 0.72 -7.23
CA PHE A 336 -11.26 0.07 -6.13
C PHE A 336 -11.39 0.99 -4.91
N PHE A 337 -10.29 1.63 -4.48
CA PHE A 337 -10.31 2.56 -3.34
C PHE A 337 -11.15 3.82 -3.60
N LEU A 338 -11.19 4.29 -4.84
CA LEU A 338 -12.11 5.35 -5.25
C LEU A 338 -13.57 4.90 -5.05
N SER A 339 -13.93 3.71 -5.54
CA SER A 339 -15.28 3.15 -5.39
C SER A 339 -15.65 2.89 -3.92
N LEU A 340 -14.68 2.45 -3.12
CA LEU A 340 -14.84 2.31 -1.67
C LEU A 340 -15.14 3.65 -1.01
N GLY A 341 -14.45 4.72 -1.41
CA GLY A 341 -14.71 6.08 -0.92
C GLY A 341 -16.12 6.56 -1.25
N LEU A 342 -16.63 6.28 -2.45
CA LEU A 342 -18.01 6.58 -2.83
C LEU A 342 -19.01 5.84 -1.91
N ALA A 343 -18.80 4.54 -1.67
CA ALA A 343 -19.66 3.73 -0.83
C ALA A 343 -19.64 4.18 0.64
N LEU A 344 -18.45 4.46 1.19
CA LEU A 344 -18.30 4.98 2.55
C LEU A 344 -18.93 6.37 2.70
N GLY A 345 -18.72 7.26 1.73
CA GLY A 345 -19.35 8.57 1.73
C GLY A 345 -20.87 8.48 1.72
N ALA A 346 -21.44 7.56 0.92
CA ALA A 346 -22.88 7.31 0.92
C ALA A 346 -23.37 6.86 2.30
N ALA A 347 -22.67 5.93 2.97
CA ALA A 347 -23.02 5.48 4.32
C ALA A 347 -22.93 6.61 5.36
N VAL A 348 -21.86 7.43 5.31
CA VAL A 348 -21.64 8.56 6.24
C VAL A 348 -22.67 9.67 6.02
N SER A 349 -23.15 9.86 4.79
CA SER A 349 -24.16 10.90 4.48
C SER A 349 -25.46 10.75 5.29
N PHE A 350 -25.85 9.52 5.63
CA PHE A 350 -27.01 9.25 6.49
C PHE A 350 -26.77 9.77 7.91
N ALA A 351 -25.56 9.59 8.45
CA ALA A 351 -25.20 10.10 9.77
C ALA A 351 -25.16 11.63 9.79
N PHE A 352 -24.64 12.26 8.75
CA PHE A 352 -24.62 13.73 8.65
C PHE A 352 -26.04 14.31 8.62
N ARG A 353 -26.94 13.71 7.83
CA ARG A 353 -28.36 14.12 7.83
C ARG A 353 -29.05 13.93 9.17
N ALA A 354 -28.74 12.86 9.90
CA ALA A 354 -29.32 12.62 11.21
C ALA A 354 -28.86 13.64 12.28
N MET A 355 -27.70 14.30 12.08
CA MET A 355 -27.14 15.28 13.01
C MET A 355 -27.62 16.73 12.77
N ILE A 356 -28.09 17.05 11.57
CA ILE A 356 -28.62 18.39 11.22
C ILE A 356 -30.05 18.50 11.77
#